data_AF-A0A7K2P1F0-F1
#
_entry.id   AF-A0A7K2P1F0-F1
#
_cell.length_a   1.000
_cell.length_b   1.000
_cell.length_c   1.000
_cell.angle_alpha   90.00
_cell.angle_beta   90.00
_cell.angle_gamma   90.00
#
_symmetry.space_group_name_H-M   'P 1'
#
loop_
_entity.id
_entity.type
_entity.pdbx_description
1 polymer ?
#
loop_
_entity_poly.entity_id
_entity_poly.type
_entity_poly.pdbx_seq_one_letter_code
_entity_poly.pdbx_strand_id
1 'polypeptide(L)' 'AAEAVLTGAPADGDTFAAAADAELAAARPLPDNGYKVTLMRNLAVAVLTELAEETAR' A
#
# COMPACT_ATOMS: atom_id res chain seq x y z
N ALA A 1 -1.76 2.67 -10.30
CA ALA A 1 -0.28 2.74 -10.21
C ALA A 1 0.27 1.62 -9.34
N ALA A 2 -0.36 1.31 -8.21
CA ALA A 2 0.06 0.21 -7.32
C ALA A 2 0.27 -1.13 -8.04
N GLU A 3 -0.72 -1.60 -8.80
CA GLU A 3 -0.68 -2.94 -9.41
C GLU A 3 0.53 -3.15 -10.34
N ALA A 4 0.98 -2.10 -11.03
CA ALA A 4 2.16 -2.16 -11.89
C ALA A 4 3.45 -2.36 -11.08
N VAL A 5 3.51 -1.81 -9.86
CA VAL A 5 4.62 -2.03 -8.92
C VAL A 5 4.58 -3.46 -8.37
N LEU A 6 3.39 -3.97 -8.08
CA LEU A 6 3.20 -5.31 -7.50
C LEU A 6 3.44 -6.45 -8.50
N THR A 7 3.11 -6.24 -9.77
CA THR A 7 3.16 -7.31 -10.78
C THR A 7 4.59 -7.78 -11.01
N GLY A 8 4.87 -9.03 -10.64
CA GLY A 8 6.18 -9.67 -10.82
C GLY A 8 7.22 -9.30 -9.74
N ALA A 9 6.88 -8.44 -8.78
CA ALA A 9 7.73 -8.10 -7.66
C ALA A 9 7.53 -9.08 -6.48
N PRO A 10 8.49 -9.15 -5.53
CA PRO A 10 8.30 -9.91 -4.30
C PRO A 10 7.10 -9.44 -3.49
N ALA A 11 6.38 -10.38 -2.87
CA ALA A 11 5.24 -10.07 -2.01
C ALA A 11 5.74 -9.74 -0.57
N ASP A 12 6.40 -8.58 -0.41
CA ASP A 12 6.95 -8.12 0.86
C ASP A 12 6.55 -6.68 1.22
N GLY A 13 6.80 -6.30 2.48
CA GLY A 13 6.39 -5.02 3.04
C GLY A 13 6.96 -3.80 2.31
N ASP A 14 8.20 -3.88 1.83
CA ASP A 14 8.85 -2.79 1.07
C ASP A 14 8.18 -2.60 -0.29
N THR A 15 7.86 -3.69 -0.98
CA THR A 15 7.13 -3.66 -2.25
C THR A 15 5.71 -3.13 -2.08
N PHE A 16 5.01 -3.55 -1.02
CA PHE A 16 3.67 -3.02 -0.70
C PHE A 16 3.70 -1.53 -0.36
N ALA A 17 4.73 -1.07 0.35
CA ALA A 17 4.90 0.34 0.68
C ALA A 17 5.12 1.17 -0.60
N ALA A 18 6.00 0.72 -1.50
CA ALA A 18 6.24 1.38 -2.78
C ALA A 18 4.98 1.43 -3.65
N ALA A 19 4.18 0.35 -3.67
CA ALA A 19 2.92 0.31 -4.40
C ALA A 19 1.89 1.29 -3.83
N ALA A 20 1.75 1.34 -2.49
CA ALA A 20 0.85 2.27 -1.81
C ALA A 20 1.26 3.74 -2.06
N ASP A 21 2.56 4.03 -2.03
CA ASP A 21 3.09 5.37 -2.35
C ASP A 21 2.79 5.77 -3.79
N ALA A 22 2.98 4.86 -4.75
CA ALA A 22 2.71 5.11 -6.16
C ALA A 22 1.21 5.40 -6.42
N GLU A 23 0.31 4.70 -5.75
CA GLU A 23 -1.13 4.93 -5.87
C GLU A 23 -1.56 6.25 -5.21
N LEU A 24 -1.10 6.50 -3.99
CA LEU A 24 -1.50 7.67 -3.21
C LEU A 24 -0.86 8.98 -3.69
N ALA A 25 0.13 8.93 -4.57
CA ALA A 25 0.70 10.12 -5.23
C ALA A 25 -0.36 10.96 -5.97
N ALA A 26 -1.45 10.34 -6.43
CA ALA A 26 -2.56 11.05 -7.08
C ALA A 26 -3.60 11.60 -6.10
N ALA A 27 -3.48 11.30 -4.80
CA ALA A 27 -4.47 11.68 -3.80
C ALA A 27 -4.58 13.20 -3.65
N ARG A 28 -5.82 13.69 -3.59
CA ARG A 28 -6.15 15.10 -3.35
C ARG A 28 -7.08 15.18 -2.14
N PRO A 29 -6.52 15.18 -0.91
CA PRO A 29 -7.35 15.25 0.28
C PRO A 29 -8.05 16.61 0.40
N LEU A 30 -9.22 16.59 1.02
CA LEU A 30 -9.96 17.75 1.49
C LEU A 30 -9.49 18.13 2.92
N PRO A 31 -9.82 19.34 3.41
CA PRO A 31 -9.29 19.85 4.70
C PRO A 31 -9.37 18.87 5.87
N ASP A 32 -10.48 18.14 5.99
CA ASP A 32 -10.73 17.28 7.15
C ASP A 32 -10.33 15.81 6.94
N ASN A 33 -9.73 15.45 5.81
CA ASN A 33 -9.43 14.05 5.49
C ASN A 33 -7.98 13.79 5.05
N GLY A 34 -7.07 14.76 5.19
CA GLY A 34 -5.64 14.59 4.89
C GLY A 34 -5.00 13.39 5.60
N TYR A 35 -5.41 13.14 6.85
CA TYR A 35 -4.92 11.99 7.62
C TYR A 35 -5.25 10.63 6.98
N LYS A 36 -6.30 10.56 6.15
CA LYS A 36 -6.71 9.31 5.49
C LYS A 36 -5.69 8.83 4.47
N VAL A 37 -4.87 9.72 3.89
CA VAL A 37 -3.80 9.32 2.96
C VAL A 37 -2.77 8.45 3.69
N THR A 38 -2.25 8.94 4.83
CA THR A 38 -1.32 8.17 5.66
C THR A 38 -1.96 6.90 6.23
N LEU A 39 -3.22 6.98 6.67
CA LEU A 39 -3.94 5.81 7.17
C LEU A 39 -4.09 4.72 6.09
N MET A 40 -4.48 5.10 4.87
CA MET A 40 -4.63 4.15 3.75
C MET A 40 -3.29 3.51 3.39
N ARG A 41 -2.20 4.28 3.36
CA ARG A 41 -0.86 3.75 3.13
C ARG A 41 -0.52 2.65 4.14
N ASN A 42 -0.64 2.98 5.42
CA ASN A 42 -0.28 2.06 6.50
C ASN A 42 -1.16 0.82 6.51
N LEU A 43 -2.47 0.98 6.28
CA LEU A 43 -3.41 -0.13 6.23
C LEU A 43 -3.14 -1.07 5.06
N ALA A 44 -2.87 -0.53 3.87
CA ALA A 44 -2.56 -1.35 2.70
C ALA A 44 -1.30 -2.19 2.92
N VAL A 45 -0.22 -1.58 3.45
CA VAL A 45 1.03 -2.29 3.77
C VAL A 45 0.78 -3.39 4.81
N ALA A 46 0.08 -3.08 5.91
CA ALA A 46 -0.15 -4.03 6.98
C ALA A 46 -0.97 -5.24 6.52
N VAL A 47 -2.10 -5.01 5.85
CA VAL A 47 -3.00 -6.08 5.40
C VAL A 47 -2.34 -6.97 4.34
N LEU A 48 -1.63 -6.38 3.37
CA LEU A 48 -0.95 -7.18 2.34
C LEU A 48 0.22 -7.98 2.92
N THR A 49 0.93 -7.43 3.92
CA THR A 49 1.98 -8.16 4.65
C THR A 49 1.39 -9.36 5.39
N GLU A 50 0.30 -9.16 6.13
CA GLU A 50 -0.40 -10.24 6.84
C GLU A 50 -0.87 -11.35 5.89
N LEU A 51 -1.45 -10.98 4.74
CA LEU A 51 -1.89 -11.96 3.72
C LEU A 51 -0.72 -12.72 3.10
N ALA A 52 0.41 -12.06 2.86
CA ALA A 52 1.61 -12.69 2.33
C ALA A 52 2.20 -13.70 3.34
N GLU A 53 2.25 -13.33 4.63
CA GLU A 53 2.66 -14.23 5.71
C GLU A 53 1.72 -15.42 5.89
N GLU A 54 0.40 -15.22 5.76
CA GLU A 54 -0.58 -16.30 5.79
C GLU A 54 -0.41 -17.27 4.61
N THR A 55 -0.14 -16.73 3.41
CA THR A 55 0.07 -17.55 2.20
C THR A 55 1.38 -18.36 2.25
N ALA A 56 2.39 -17.87 2.96
CA ALA A 56 3.68 -18.54 3.11
C ALA A 56 3.68 -19.65 4.19
N ARG A 57 2.61 -19.76 4.98
CA ARG A 57 2.46 -20.75 6.07
C ARG A 57 1.99 -22.10 5.56
#